data_AF-A0A7S0B3R6-F1
#
_entry.id   AF-A0A7S0B3R6-F1
#
_cell.length_a   1.000
_cell.length_b   1.000
_cell.length_c   1.000
_cell.angle_alpha   90.00
_cell.angle_beta   90.00
_cell.angle_gamma   90.00
#
_symmetry.space_group_name_H-M   'P 1'
#
loop_
_entity.id
_entity.type
_entity.pdbx_description
1 polymer ?
#
loop_
_entity_poly.entity_id
_entity_poly.type
_entity_poly.pdbx_seq_one_letter_code
_entity_poly.pdbx_strand_id
1 'polypeptide(L)'
;FANWEMANEGKRAYRKAKQKHPMPQRIDESHGRHWVTAKYWGISRQQIEDLVKECRETGKWDDDFNVHQFVQEFVKPQTQGKGMGYALMINQDKPLAVNLMVSHAWLENARLFFQDVLAFMQPHEVAYI
;
A
#
# COMPACT_ATOMS: atom_id res chain seq x y z
N PHE A 1 -9.65 20.16 3.49
CA PHE A 1 -10.51 19.72 4.61
C PHE A 1 -10.30 18.25 5.04
N ALA A 2 -9.71 17.36 4.23
CA ALA A 2 -9.50 15.94 4.60
C ALA A 2 -8.32 15.65 5.56
N ASN A 3 -7.39 16.59 5.76
CA ASN A 3 -6.09 16.28 6.38
C ASN A 3 -6.08 16.28 7.93
N TRP A 4 -7.01 17.00 8.57
CA TRP A 4 -7.02 17.16 10.04
C TRP A 4 -7.58 15.95 10.79
N GLU A 5 -8.66 15.35 10.27
CA GLU A 5 -9.29 14.19 10.90
C GLU A 5 -8.37 12.97 10.87
N MET A 6 -7.75 12.69 9.71
CA MET A 6 -6.73 11.66 9.55
C MET A 6 -5.56 11.87 10.53
N ALA A 7 -5.01 13.08 10.62
CA ALA A 7 -3.90 13.36 11.51
C ALA A 7 -4.25 13.14 13.00
N ASN A 8 -5.46 13.50 13.43
CA ASN A 8 -5.93 13.25 14.79
C ASN A 8 -6.19 11.78 15.06
N GLU A 9 -6.80 11.07 14.11
CA GLU A 9 -6.97 9.62 14.20
C GLU A 9 -5.61 8.92 14.34
N GLY A 10 -4.64 9.28 13.50
CA GLY A 10 -3.29 8.75 13.56
C GLY A 10 -2.61 8.98 14.91
N LYS A 11 -2.70 10.21 15.45
CA LYS A 11 -2.17 10.51 16.80
C LYS A 11 -2.81 9.64 17.88
N ARG A 12 -4.12 9.41 17.81
CA ARG A 12 -4.84 8.51 18.74
C ARG A 12 -4.39 7.06 18.57
N ALA A 13 -4.28 6.59 17.33
CA ALA A 13 -3.83 5.23 17.02
C ALA A 13 -2.40 4.98 17.52
N TYR A 14 -1.47 5.90 17.30
CA TYR A 14 -0.10 5.80 17.79
C TYR A 14 -0.03 5.69 19.33
N ARG A 15 -0.85 6.48 20.05
CA ARG A 15 -0.93 6.38 21.52
C ARG A 15 -1.44 5.01 21.97
N LYS A 16 -2.43 4.44 21.27
CA LYS A 16 -2.99 3.11 21.56
C LYS A 16 -2.05 1.98 21.16
N ALA A 17 -1.25 2.11 20.11
CA ALA A 17 -0.34 1.07 19.64
C ALA A 17 0.68 0.61 20.70
N LYS A 18 1.03 1.50 21.65
CA LYS A 18 1.81 1.17 22.85
C LYS A 18 1.18 0.08 23.72
N GLN A 19 -0.10 -0.23 23.53
CA GLN A 19 -0.88 -1.26 24.23
C GLN A 19 -1.11 -2.50 23.37
N LYS A 20 -0.18 -2.83 22.44
CA LYS A 20 -0.25 -3.97 21.50
C LYS A 20 -1.31 -3.82 20.38
N HIS A 21 -1.70 -2.61 20.03
CA HIS A 21 -2.51 -2.36 18.84
C HIS A 21 -1.62 -2.20 17.58
N PRO A 22 -2.17 -2.41 16.37
CA PRO A 22 -1.44 -2.18 15.12
C PRO A 22 -0.83 -0.78 15.07
N MET A 23 0.45 -0.71 14.71
CA MET A 23 1.17 0.55 14.58
C MET A 23 0.69 1.31 13.34
N PRO A 24 0.28 2.59 13.45
CA PRO A 24 0.10 3.41 12.27
C PRO A 24 1.45 3.65 11.58
N GLN A 25 1.42 3.91 10.28
CA GLN A 25 2.61 4.26 9.50
C GLN A 25 2.89 5.76 9.61
N ARG A 26 4.13 6.15 9.33
CA ARG A 26 4.63 7.51 9.55
C ARG A 26 4.86 8.21 8.23
N ILE A 27 4.42 9.46 8.13
CA ILE A 27 4.83 10.37 7.06
C ILE A 27 5.58 11.54 7.71
N ASP A 28 6.73 11.88 7.14
CA ASP A 28 7.56 13.01 7.56
C ASP A 28 7.41 14.11 6.48
N GLU A 29 6.79 15.25 6.83
CA GLU A 29 6.61 16.41 5.95
C GLU A 29 7.49 17.59 6.43
N SER A 30 7.66 18.60 5.57
CA SER A 30 8.39 19.84 5.88
C SER A 30 7.88 20.56 7.13
N HIS A 31 6.59 20.41 7.46
CA HIS A 31 5.94 21.08 8.60
C HIS A 31 5.59 20.16 9.76
N GLY A 32 6.10 18.91 9.76
CA GLY A 32 6.01 18.02 10.89
C GLY A 32 5.76 16.57 10.53
N ARG A 33 5.50 15.78 11.57
CA ARG A 33 5.27 14.34 11.46
C ARG A 33 3.80 14.03 11.72
N HIS A 34 3.22 13.21 10.88
CA HIS A 34 1.88 12.68 11.11
C HIS A 34 1.84 11.16 10.94
N TRP A 35 0.83 10.56 11.56
CA TRP A 35 0.62 9.11 11.60
C TRP A 35 -0.60 8.78 10.76
N VAL A 36 -0.54 7.71 9.99
CA VAL A 36 -1.59 7.28 9.08
C VAL A 36 -2.03 5.87 9.45
N THR A 37 -3.31 5.68 9.70
CA THR A 37 -3.89 4.38 10.04
C THR A 37 -4.13 3.55 8.78
N ALA A 38 -4.31 2.23 8.94
CA ALA A 38 -4.57 1.31 7.83
C ALA A 38 -5.79 1.67 6.97
N LYS A 39 -6.72 2.46 7.50
CA LYS A 39 -7.85 3.02 6.74
C LYS A 39 -7.41 3.87 5.55
N TYR A 40 -6.17 4.37 5.55
CA TYR A 40 -5.65 5.27 4.53
C TYR A 40 -4.40 4.71 3.82
N TRP A 41 -4.12 3.41 3.95
CA TRP A 41 -3.03 2.74 3.22
C TRP A 41 -3.51 2.15 1.89
N GLY A 42 -4.50 2.80 1.28
CA GLY A 42 -5.12 2.34 0.07
C GLY A 42 -4.27 2.53 -1.17
N ILE A 43 -4.46 1.66 -2.15
CA ILE A 43 -3.89 1.76 -3.50
C ILE A 43 -5.03 1.73 -4.53
N SER A 44 -4.98 2.62 -5.52
CA SER A 44 -5.99 2.65 -6.58
C SER A 44 -5.71 1.60 -7.66
N ARG A 45 -6.73 1.29 -8.47
CA ARG A 45 -6.58 0.43 -9.65
C ARG A 45 -5.47 0.90 -10.58
N GLN A 46 -5.42 2.21 -10.88
CA GLN A 46 -4.40 2.78 -11.77
C GLN A 46 -2.99 2.58 -11.18
N GLN A 47 -2.82 2.77 -9.87
CA GLN A 47 -1.53 2.58 -9.22
C GLN A 47 -1.06 1.12 -9.22
N ILE A 48 -1.98 0.16 -9.15
CA ILE A 48 -1.66 -1.26 -9.32
C ILE A 48 -1.22 -1.53 -10.76
N GLU A 49 -1.93 -0.97 -11.75
CA GLU A 49 -1.59 -1.11 -13.17
C GLU A 49 -0.20 -0.54 -13.47
N ASP A 50 0.09 0.66 -12.96
CA ASP A 50 1.39 1.33 -13.10
C ASP A 50 2.51 0.48 -12.48
N LEU A 51 2.32 -0.02 -11.24
CA LEU A 51 3.29 -0.91 -10.59
C LEU A 51 3.54 -2.18 -11.42
N VAL A 52 2.48 -2.83 -11.89
CA VAL A 52 2.59 -4.05 -12.70
C VAL A 52 3.36 -3.77 -13.99
N LYS A 53 3.04 -2.67 -14.67
CA LYS A 53 3.72 -2.25 -15.89
C LYS A 53 5.21 -1.98 -15.63
N GLU A 54 5.54 -1.17 -14.63
CA GLU A 54 6.92 -0.88 -14.24
C GLU A 54 7.72 -2.17 -13.95
N CYS A 55 7.14 -3.10 -13.19
CA CYS A 55 7.78 -4.37 -12.88
C CYS A 55 8.09 -5.19 -14.13
N ARG A 56 7.17 -5.23 -15.11
CA ARG A 56 7.39 -5.94 -16.40
C ARG A 56 8.47 -5.27 -17.23
N GLU A 57 8.49 -3.94 -17.27
CA GLU A 57 9.47 -3.17 -18.05
C GLU A 57 10.90 -3.32 -17.52
N THR A 58 11.10 -3.71 -16.25
CA THR A 58 12.44 -4.02 -15.73
C THR A 58 13.10 -5.25 -16.34
N GLY A 59 12.32 -6.16 -16.95
CA GLY A 59 12.79 -7.47 -17.41
C GLY A 59 13.16 -8.46 -16.29
N LYS A 60 12.99 -8.09 -15.01
CA LYS A 60 13.26 -8.97 -13.86
C LYS A 60 12.06 -9.82 -13.46
N TRP A 61 10.86 -9.48 -13.92
CA TRP A 61 9.66 -10.18 -13.52
C TRP A 61 9.53 -11.48 -14.31
N ASP A 62 9.67 -12.61 -13.61
CA ASP A 62 9.29 -13.93 -14.09
C ASP A 62 7.77 -14.17 -13.86
N ASP A 63 7.06 -14.56 -14.92
CA ASP A 63 5.62 -14.82 -14.87
C ASP A 63 5.24 -15.97 -13.91
N ASP A 64 6.20 -16.79 -13.47
CA ASP A 64 6.01 -17.85 -12.47
C ASP A 64 6.23 -17.38 -11.01
N PHE A 65 6.62 -16.12 -10.79
CA PHE A 65 6.73 -15.58 -9.43
C PHE A 65 5.43 -15.70 -8.66
N ASN A 66 5.53 -16.14 -7.42
CA ASN A 66 4.46 -15.97 -6.45
C ASN A 66 4.46 -14.56 -5.85
N VAL A 67 3.37 -14.19 -5.16
CA VAL A 67 3.23 -12.87 -4.54
C VAL A 67 4.36 -12.58 -3.55
N HIS A 68 4.85 -13.58 -2.82
CA HIS A 68 6.00 -13.41 -1.93
C HIS A 68 7.27 -13.00 -2.68
N GLN A 69 7.62 -13.69 -3.76
CA GLN A 69 8.76 -13.34 -4.61
C GLN A 69 8.60 -11.94 -5.22
N PHE A 70 7.41 -11.63 -5.74
CA PHE A 70 7.10 -10.29 -6.26
C PHE A 70 7.36 -9.20 -5.21
N VAL A 71 6.92 -9.40 -3.97
CA VAL A 71 7.15 -8.44 -2.87
C VAL A 71 8.64 -8.30 -2.54
N GLN A 72 9.41 -9.38 -2.53
CA GLN A 72 10.85 -9.33 -2.24
C GLN A 72 11.61 -8.58 -3.33
N GLU A 73 11.28 -8.79 -4.59
CA GLU A 73 12.01 -8.25 -5.73
C GLU A 73 11.59 -6.81 -6.09
N PHE A 74 10.31 -6.46 -5.94
CA PHE A 74 9.80 -5.16 -6.42
C PHE A 74 9.36 -4.23 -5.31
N VAL A 75 8.71 -4.72 -4.25
CA VAL A 75 8.09 -3.87 -3.23
C VAL A 75 9.07 -3.50 -2.11
N LYS A 76 9.79 -4.49 -1.57
CA LYS A 76 10.73 -4.27 -0.47
C LYS A 76 11.89 -3.35 -0.84
N PRO A 77 12.54 -3.45 -2.01
CA PRO A 77 13.66 -2.56 -2.35
C PRO A 77 13.22 -1.10 -2.40
N GLN A 78 12.00 -0.82 -2.85
CA GLN A 78 11.47 0.54 -2.92
C GLN A 78 11.09 1.10 -1.53
N THR A 79 10.60 0.25 -0.65
CA THR A 79 10.12 0.65 0.70
C THR A 79 11.20 0.55 1.79
N GLN A 80 12.38 0.04 1.46
CA GLN A 80 13.46 -0.19 2.41
C GLN A 80 13.90 1.11 3.10
N GLY A 81 13.95 1.07 4.44
CA GLY A 81 14.38 2.20 5.26
C GLY A 81 13.38 3.37 5.34
N LYS A 82 12.22 3.29 4.65
CA LYS A 82 11.20 4.35 4.66
C LYS A 82 10.26 4.29 5.87
N GLY A 83 10.11 3.11 6.48
CA GLY A 83 9.20 2.91 7.62
C GLY A 83 7.71 2.96 7.24
N MET A 84 7.39 2.74 5.96
CA MET A 84 6.04 2.71 5.40
C MET A 84 5.93 1.70 4.27
N GLY A 85 4.72 1.24 3.98
CA GLY A 85 4.41 0.36 2.86
C GLY A 85 4.30 1.14 1.54
N TYR A 86 4.28 0.39 0.43
CA TYR A 86 4.33 0.95 -0.92
C TYR A 86 3.14 1.87 -1.23
N ALA A 87 1.92 1.43 -0.91
CA ALA A 87 0.70 2.21 -1.15
C ALA A 87 0.75 3.59 -0.47
N LEU A 88 1.23 3.66 0.79
CA LEU A 88 1.38 4.93 1.47
C LEU A 88 2.54 5.74 0.90
N MET A 89 3.66 5.09 0.54
CA MET A 89 4.85 5.73 -0.05
C MET A 89 4.52 6.50 -1.34
N ILE A 90 3.68 5.95 -2.22
CA ILE A 90 3.27 6.63 -3.45
C ILE A 90 2.11 7.63 -3.24
N ASN A 91 1.43 7.56 -2.09
CA ASN A 91 0.29 8.41 -1.73
C ASN A 91 0.60 9.39 -0.58
N GLN A 92 1.87 9.68 -0.28
CA GLN A 92 2.23 10.44 0.92
C GLN A 92 1.56 11.81 0.99
N ASP A 93 1.46 12.51 -0.15
CA ASP A 93 0.84 13.83 -0.23
C ASP A 93 -0.69 13.78 -0.02
N LYS A 94 -1.32 12.66 -0.35
CA LYS A 94 -2.77 12.46 -0.26
C LYS A 94 -3.11 10.98 -0.04
N PRO A 95 -3.00 10.47 1.21
CA PRO A 95 -3.31 9.08 1.53
C PRO A 95 -4.75 8.71 1.11
N LEU A 96 -4.92 7.51 0.57
CA LEU A 96 -6.20 7.06 0.00
C LEU A 96 -6.99 6.22 0.99
N ALA A 97 -8.24 6.62 1.25
CA ALA A 97 -9.15 5.88 2.11
C ALA A 97 -9.55 4.54 1.46
N VAL A 98 -9.30 3.45 2.16
CA VAL A 98 -9.63 2.08 1.73
C VAL A 98 -11.14 1.88 1.71
N ASN A 99 -11.66 1.33 0.62
CA ASN A 99 -13.06 0.91 0.50
C ASN A 99 -13.21 -0.54 -0.03
N LEU A 100 -12.10 -1.19 -0.42
CA LEU A 100 -12.04 -2.57 -0.84
C LEU A 100 -10.93 -3.30 -0.07
N MET A 101 -11.23 -4.50 0.43
CA MET A 101 -10.22 -5.40 0.99
C MET A 101 -10.04 -6.57 0.02
N VAL A 102 -8.81 -6.80 -0.43
CA VAL A 102 -8.45 -7.97 -1.24
C VAL A 102 -7.58 -8.86 -0.37
N SER A 103 -8.02 -10.09 -0.14
CA SER A 103 -7.21 -11.10 0.55
C SER A 103 -6.49 -11.97 -0.47
N HIS A 104 -5.27 -12.37 -0.16
CA HIS A 104 -4.38 -13.08 -1.06
C HIS A 104 -3.53 -14.10 -0.28
N ALA A 105 -2.92 -15.07 -0.95
CA ALA A 105 -1.99 -16.05 -0.39
C ALA A 105 -0.56 -15.84 -0.91
N TRP A 106 0.43 -15.91 -0.02
CA TRP A 106 1.84 -15.66 -0.38
C TRP A 106 2.38 -16.52 -1.53
N LEU A 107 1.88 -17.75 -1.68
CA LEU A 107 2.35 -18.74 -2.65
C LEU A 107 1.51 -18.82 -3.93
N GLU A 108 0.49 -17.97 -4.08
CA GLU A 108 -0.24 -17.90 -5.35
C GLU A 108 0.57 -17.13 -6.41
N ASN A 109 0.28 -17.39 -7.69
CA ASN A 109 0.97 -16.76 -8.80
C ASN A 109 0.67 -15.25 -8.86
N ALA A 110 1.72 -14.42 -8.81
CA ALA A 110 1.60 -12.97 -8.76
C ALA A 110 0.99 -12.40 -10.05
N ARG A 111 1.34 -12.95 -11.23
CA ARG A 111 0.77 -12.49 -12.50
C ARG A 111 -0.74 -12.71 -12.52
N LEU A 112 -1.21 -13.92 -12.21
CA LEU A 112 -2.63 -14.24 -12.21
C LEU A 112 -3.37 -13.41 -11.17
N PHE A 113 -2.81 -13.29 -9.96
CA PHE A 113 -3.36 -12.43 -8.91
C PHE A 113 -3.58 -10.99 -9.37
N PHE A 114 -2.55 -10.33 -9.92
CA PHE A 114 -2.69 -8.95 -10.39
C PHE A 114 -3.58 -8.83 -11.63
N GLN A 115 -3.60 -9.84 -12.52
CA GLN A 115 -4.54 -9.89 -13.64
C GLN A 115 -5.99 -9.91 -13.14
N ASP A 116 -6.30 -10.72 -12.13
CA ASP A 116 -7.65 -10.78 -11.56
C ASP A 116 -8.03 -9.48 -10.85
N VAL A 117 -7.12 -8.92 -10.04
CA VAL A 117 -7.35 -7.61 -9.40
C VAL A 117 -7.63 -6.54 -10.46
N LEU A 118 -6.83 -6.47 -11.52
CA LEU A 118 -7.03 -5.54 -12.63
C LEU A 118 -8.21 -5.94 -13.53
N ALA A 119 -8.75 -7.14 -13.48
CA ALA A 119 -9.96 -7.47 -14.24
C ALA A 119 -11.22 -7.00 -13.48
N PHE A 120 -11.24 -7.15 -12.16
CA PHE A 120 -12.46 -7.03 -11.37
C PHE A 120 -12.58 -5.76 -10.54
N MET A 121 -11.45 -5.13 -10.16
CA MET A 121 -11.47 -3.90 -9.37
C MET A 121 -12.06 -2.73 -10.18
N GLN A 122 -13.05 -2.04 -9.62
CA GLN A 122 -13.70 -0.90 -10.26
C GLN A 122 -12.85 0.37 -10.19
N PRO A 123 -13.02 1.34 -11.11
CA PRO A 123 -12.20 2.56 -11.13
C PRO A 123 -12.26 3.43 -9.86
N HIS A 124 -13.35 3.33 -9.09
CA HIS A 124 -13.56 4.10 -7.85
C HIS A 124 -13.13 3.34 -6.59
N GLU A 125 -12.70 2.08 -6.73
CA GLU A 125 -12.24 1.27 -5.61
C GLU A 125 -10.79 1.65 -5.24
N VAL A 126 -10.51 1.50 -3.96
CA VAL A 126 -9.22 1.73 -3.32
C VAL A 126 -8.97 0.52 -2.43
N ALA A 127 -8.03 -0.31 -2.86
CA ALA A 127 -7.76 -1.60 -2.26
C ALA A 127 -6.78 -1.48 -1.10
N TYR A 128 -7.00 -2.31 -0.07
CA TYR A 128 -5.97 -2.80 0.81
C TYR A 128 -5.70 -4.25 0.42
N ILE A 129 -4.44 -4.55 0.09
CA ILE A 129 -3.97 -5.86 -0.41
C ILE A 129 -2.96 -6.45 0.58
#